data_AF-A0A6H5L0B8-F1
#
_entry.id   AF-A0A6H5L0B8-F1
#
_cell.length_a   1.000
_cell.length_b   1.000
_cell.length_c   1.000
_cell.angle_alpha   90.00
_cell.angle_beta   90.00
_cell.angle_gamma   90.00
#
_symmetry.space_group_name_H-M   'P 1'
#
loop_
_entity.id
_entity.type
_entity.pdbx_description
1 polymer ?
#
loop_
_entity_poly.entity_id
_entity_poly.type
_entity_poly.pdbx_seq_one_letter_code
_entity_poly.pdbx_strand_id
1 'polypeptide(L)'
;MMQAHVVALAAMALPVGAFFVMSPPPVTTTARGSAAAAWPMAPPTMRVSGIESTPNPSSFKFDLDQTLYGPGSGATATRGITYSRAVVQQQQAEVPEAILRLLEIQGVDSVYALADWLCLNKKPSAKWDAIVPAAVKALGGAASSLDPLTLLMASGGEGGSAWKRSEMDGIAIRLQVSNGIPIQVEACPPGGTPLRRKLSSRFVEAMTEFVAGSGDEMAFFKGREWLPRGVRYPAEEGGDDEDGHGEELTGATSKKTAAEFAEEALAAAVDEVELAYHESRLRGAVHAALNLLQKNAEAAEASAAAPAAAAATSGESTAEVRAATTVLQRSPAADKGEVVAAVDTLCALAGDGSKDALDALVGFAASGEGPVPARRAAVAYIGGAGDAAGSAGLKAVSAVFRGDNNAGVRRTAGDALSDLGDPAAIPIAVGGLRDKSKLVRWRAARVVGELATREQDAVSLDEAREGEVEFEVAFEMADAARKIRARVAAPGEEEVATAAGVGPVWKQIQERDSNK
;
A
#
# COMPACT_ATOMS: atom_id res chain seq x y z
N MET A 1 54.89 66.68 -4.28
CA MET A 1 54.71 65.47 -5.11
C MET A 1 53.33 65.55 -5.75
N MET A 2 53.27 66.27 -6.88
CA MET A 2 52.84 65.82 -8.22
C MET A 2 51.32 65.55 -8.28
N GLN A 3 50.47 66.47 -8.78
CA GLN A 3 50.22 66.86 -10.19
C GLN A 3 49.90 65.65 -11.10
N ALA A 4 48.97 65.65 -12.05
CA ALA A 4 47.94 66.59 -12.50
C ALA A 4 47.12 65.92 -13.63
N HIS A 5 46.04 66.60 -14.03
CA HIS A 5 45.46 66.66 -15.39
C HIS A 5 44.81 65.41 -16.02
N VAL A 6 43.52 65.53 -16.32
CA VAL A 6 42.92 64.96 -17.53
C VAL A 6 42.48 66.13 -18.41
N VAL A 7 43.14 66.21 -19.56
CA VAL A 7 42.98 67.21 -20.63
C VAL A 7 41.83 66.78 -21.55
N ALA A 8 40.98 67.73 -21.90
CA ALA A 8 40.00 67.64 -22.98
C ALA A 8 40.70 67.62 -24.35
N LEU A 9 40.17 66.90 -25.34
CA LEU A 9 40.29 67.35 -26.73
C LEU A 9 39.17 66.78 -27.61
N ALA A 10 38.38 67.70 -28.16
CA ALA A 10 37.55 67.50 -29.32
C ALA A 10 38.43 67.47 -30.58
N ALA A 11 38.06 66.66 -31.57
CA ALA A 11 38.54 66.83 -32.94
C ALA A 11 37.43 66.44 -33.94
N MET A 12 36.91 67.45 -34.63
CA MET A 12 36.13 67.34 -35.85
C MET A 12 37.04 66.96 -37.03
N ALA A 13 36.55 66.11 -37.94
CA ALA A 13 36.90 66.16 -39.36
C ALA A 13 35.89 65.37 -40.23
N LEU A 14 35.16 66.11 -41.06
CA LEU A 14 34.37 65.73 -42.26
C LEU A 14 35.32 65.42 -43.46
N PRO A 15 34.89 65.09 -44.71
CA PRO A 15 33.59 64.69 -45.29
C PRO A 15 33.66 63.54 -46.36
N VAL A 16 32.51 63.28 -47.01
CA VAL A 16 32.26 62.73 -48.36
C VAL A 16 32.25 61.20 -48.56
N GLY A 17 31.07 60.71 -48.96
CA GLY A 17 30.91 59.39 -49.56
C GLY A 17 29.46 58.91 -49.58
N ALA A 18 28.59 59.58 -50.34
CA ALA A 18 27.23 59.12 -50.57
C ALA A 18 27.24 57.78 -51.30
N PHE A 19 26.65 56.74 -50.69
CA PHE A 19 26.10 55.60 -51.42
C PHE A 19 24.73 55.27 -50.84
N PHE A 20 23.74 55.38 -51.71
CA PHE A 20 22.34 55.01 -51.50
C PHE A 20 22.25 53.50 -51.26
N VAL A 21 21.75 53.06 -50.09
CA VAL A 21 21.26 51.69 -49.88
C VAL A 21 19.97 51.74 -49.06
N MET A 22 18.91 51.20 -49.64
CA MET A 22 17.60 50.98 -49.04
C MET A 22 17.69 50.34 -47.66
N SER A 23 17.05 50.95 -46.66
CA SER A 23 16.82 50.32 -45.35
C SER A 23 15.73 49.25 -45.44
N PRO A 24 15.99 47.99 -45.07
CA PRO A 24 14.95 47.09 -44.59
C PRO A 24 14.59 47.42 -43.12
N PRO A 25 13.34 47.14 -42.69
CA PRO A 25 12.87 47.41 -41.32
C PRO A 25 13.60 46.57 -40.26
N PRO A 26 13.56 46.98 -38.98
CA PRO A 26 14.25 46.29 -37.89
C PRO A 26 13.71 44.87 -37.72
N VAL A 27 14.64 43.91 -37.64
CA VAL A 27 14.39 42.54 -37.24
C VAL A 27 13.98 42.55 -35.77
N THR A 28 12.67 42.51 -35.51
CA THR A 28 12.15 42.10 -34.21
C THR A 28 12.48 40.63 -34.02
N THR A 29 13.34 40.33 -33.06
CA THR A 29 13.52 38.98 -32.52
C THR A 29 12.19 38.51 -31.94
N THR A 30 11.39 37.79 -32.72
CA THR A 30 10.29 36.99 -32.19
C THR A 30 10.90 35.85 -31.39
N ALA A 31 11.08 36.06 -30.09
CA ALA A 31 11.09 34.95 -29.16
C ALA A 31 9.77 34.20 -29.37
N ARG A 32 9.83 32.97 -29.88
CA ARG A 32 8.73 32.02 -29.77
C ARG A 32 8.54 31.79 -28.28
N GLY A 33 7.68 32.59 -27.65
CA GLY A 33 7.04 32.21 -26.42
C GLY A 33 6.32 30.90 -26.70
N SER A 34 6.85 29.81 -26.13
CA SER A 34 6.05 28.63 -25.89
C SER A 34 4.92 29.08 -24.97
N ALA A 35 3.75 29.34 -25.56
CA ALA A 35 2.53 29.46 -24.79
C ALA A 35 2.35 28.12 -24.09
N ALA A 36 2.72 28.06 -22.81
CA ALA A 36 2.19 27.07 -21.91
C ALA A 36 0.67 27.09 -22.12
N ALA A 37 0.10 25.95 -22.49
CA ALA A 37 -1.34 25.81 -22.63
C ALA A 37 -1.96 26.30 -21.31
N ALA A 38 -2.54 27.49 -21.34
CA ALA A 38 -3.35 27.99 -20.26
C ALA A 38 -4.54 27.02 -20.17
N TRP A 39 -4.56 26.15 -19.18
CA TRP A 39 -5.75 25.38 -18.85
C TRP A 39 -6.87 26.38 -18.56
N PRO A 40 -7.91 26.47 -19.40
CA PRO A 40 -9.13 27.14 -18.97
C PRO A 40 -9.84 26.19 -17.99
N MET A 41 -10.67 26.77 -17.12
CA MET A 41 -11.51 26.12 -16.10
C MET A 41 -10.82 25.95 -14.74
N ALA A 42 -11.44 26.54 -13.71
CA ALA A 42 -11.11 26.25 -12.32
C ALA A 42 -11.08 24.72 -12.12
N PRO A 43 -10.09 24.17 -11.39
CA PRO A 43 -9.95 22.73 -11.26
C PRO A 43 -11.23 22.14 -10.66
N PRO A 44 -11.71 20.99 -11.17
CA PRO A 44 -12.87 20.32 -10.59
C PRO A 44 -12.63 20.12 -9.09
N THR A 45 -13.56 20.59 -8.27
CA THR A 45 -13.50 20.39 -6.83
C THR A 45 -13.54 18.89 -6.55
N MET A 46 -12.52 18.37 -5.88
CA MET A 46 -12.38 16.95 -5.56
C MET A 46 -13.05 16.69 -4.21
N ARG A 47 -13.89 15.66 -4.11
CA ARG A 47 -14.62 15.35 -2.88
C ARG A 47 -14.08 14.09 -2.25
N VAL A 48 -14.08 14.09 -0.93
CA VAL A 48 -13.77 12.89 -0.14
C VAL A 48 -15.00 12.00 -0.14
N SER A 49 -14.88 10.81 -0.71
CA SER A 49 -15.93 9.79 -0.77
C SER A 49 -15.88 8.85 0.45
N GLY A 50 -14.70 8.68 1.05
CA GLY A 50 -14.52 7.84 2.23
C GLY A 50 -13.26 8.21 3.02
N ILE A 51 -13.24 7.82 4.30
CA ILE A 51 -12.05 7.90 5.15
C ILE A 51 -11.91 6.56 5.86
N GLU A 52 -10.71 5.99 5.87
CA GLU A 52 -10.40 4.72 6.51
C GLU A 52 -9.17 4.82 7.40
N SER A 53 -9.16 4.07 8.50
CA SER A 53 -8.00 4.01 9.39
C SER A 53 -6.90 3.14 8.79
N THR A 54 -5.66 3.60 8.90
CA THR A 54 -4.50 2.79 8.50
C THR A 54 -3.89 2.09 9.73
N PRO A 55 -3.06 1.04 9.57
CA PRO A 55 -2.30 0.45 10.69
C PRO A 55 -1.38 1.42 11.44
N ASN A 56 -1.20 2.64 10.94
CA ASN A 56 -0.45 3.71 11.59
C ASN A 56 -1.43 4.78 12.11
N PRO A 57 -1.52 5.05 13.43
CA PRO A 57 -2.42 6.07 13.98
C PRO A 57 -2.05 7.51 13.54
N SER A 58 -0.87 7.70 12.95
CA SER A 58 -0.44 8.97 12.35
C SER A 58 -0.77 9.07 10.86
N SER A 59 -1.57 8.14 10.32
CA SER A 59 -1.96 8.13 8.91
C SER A 59 -3.43 7.74 8.71
N PHE A 60 -4.14 8.49 7.87
CA PHE A 60 -5.50 8.19 7.43
C PHE A 60 -5.56 8.09 5.92
N LYS A 61 -6.29 7.08 5.42
CA LYS A 61 -6.61 6.92 4.00
C LYS A 61 -7.88 7.73 3.71
N PHE A 62 -7.85 8.47 2.61
CA PHE A 62 -8.96 9.23 2.07
C PHE A 62 -9.23 8.69 0.68
N ASP A 63 -10.44 8.22 0.47
CA ASP A 63 -10.96 7.86 -0.83
C ASP A 63 -11.60 9.10 -1.45
N LEU A 64 -11.40 9.27 -2.75
CA LEU A 64 -11.83 10.44 -3.51
C LEU A 64 -12.93 10.04 -4.48
N ASP A 65 -13.73 11.01 -4.90
CA ASP A 65 -14.75 10.83 -5.95
C ASP A 65 -14.14 10.82 -7.37
N GLN A 66 -12.88 11.26 -7.49
CA GLN A 66 -12.18 11.41 -8.75
C GLN A 66 -10.72 10.98 -8.62
N THR A 67 -10.12 10.61 -9.75
CA THR A 67 -8.69 10.27 -9.82
C THR A 67 -7.81 11.52 -9.68
N LEU A 68 -6.76 11.47 -8.87
CA LEU A 68 -5.72 12.50 -8.79
C LEU A 68 -4.82 12.46 -10.03
N TYR A 69 -5.12 13.29 -11.03
CA TYR A 69 -4.23 13.41 -12.20
C TYR A 69 -2.94 14.16 -11.84
N GLY A 70 -1.81 13.46 -11.99
CA GLY A 70 -0.45 13.94 -11.77
C GLY A 70 0.56 12.91 -12.29
N PRO A 71 1.83 13.30 -12.50
CA PRO A 71 2.88 12.36 -12.90
C PRO A 71 2.96 11.27 -11.85
N GLY A 72 2.63 10.03 -12.24
CA GLY A 72 2.56 8.85 -11.38
C GLY A 72 1.42 8.79 -10.36
N SER A 73 0.38 9.61 -10.47
CA SER A 73 -0.86 9.49 -9.66
C SER A 73 -2.14 9.32 -10.49
N GLY A 74 -2.09 9.46 -11.81
CA GLY A 74 -3.27 9.28 -12.69
C GLY A 74 -3.84 7.85 -12.72
N ALA A 75 -4.94 7.64 -13.45
CA ALA A 75 -5.69 6.36 -13.48
C ALA A 75 -4.85 5.16 -13.99
N THR A 76 -3.73 5.44 -14.65
CA THR A 76 -2.75 4.47 -15.18
C THR A 76 -1.50 4.33 -14.29
N ALA A 77 -1.45 5.01 -13.15
CA ALA A 77 -0.35 4.94 -12.22
C ALA A 77 -0.29 3.56 -11.55
N THR A 78 0.82 2.85 -11.77
CA THR A 78 1.08 1.53 -11.17
C THR A 78 1.82 1.62 -9.84
N ARG A 79 2.21 2.83 -9.42
CA ARG A 79 2.98 3.09 -8.21
C ARG A 79 2.57 4.44 -7.64
N GLY A 80 2.22 4.48 -6.36
CA GLY A 80 1.85 5.73 -5.71
C GLY A 80 3.08 6.58 -5.39
N ILE A 81 2.84 7.88 -5.21
CA ILE A 81 3.88 8.87 -4.97
C ILE A 81 3.68 9.50 -3.60
N THR A 82 4.79 9.64 -2.87
CA THR A 82 4.83 10.39 -1.62
C THR A 82 5.29 11.81 -1.90
N TYR A 83 4.40 12.77 -1.67
CA TYR A 83 4.68 14.18 -1.71
C TYR A 83 5.03 14.67 -0.30
N SER A 84 6.14 15.38 -0.18
CA SER A 84 6.56 16.08 1.04
C SER A 84 6.98 17.49 0.67
N ARG A 85 7.09 18.39 1.66
CA ARG A 85 7.53 19.77 1.40
C ARG A 85 8.90 19.85 0.72
N ALA A 86 9.80 18.93 1.03
CA ALA A 86 11.12 18.85 0.39
C ALA A 86 11.03 18.46 -1.09
N VAL A 87 10.15 17.51 -1.43
CA VAL A 87 9.90 17.07 -2.82
C VAL A 87 9.24 18.18 -3.62
N VAL A 88 8.24 18.86 -3.04
CA VAL A 88 7.54 20.00 -3.68
C VAL A 88 8.50 21.13 -4.03
N GLN A 89 9.48 21.44 -3.16
CA GLN A 89 10.48 22.48 -3.42
C GLN A 89 11.38 22.19 -4.63
N GLN A 90 11.55 20.92 -5.00
CA GLN A 90 12.40 20.50 -6.12
C GLN A 90 11.62 20.36 -7.43
N GLN A 91 10.32 20.04 -7.37
CA GLN A 91 9.50 19.65 -8.53
C GLN A 91 8.10 20.28 -8.50
N GLN A 92 8.01 21.57 -8.15
CA GLN A 92 6.73 22.25 -7.86
C GLN A 92 5.75 22.28 -9.06
N ALA A 93 6.26 22.31 -10.30
CA ALA A 93 5.43 22.36 -11.51
C ALA A 93 4.70 21.04 -11.84
N GLU A 94 5.07 19.94 -11.18
CA GLU A 94 4.57 18.59 -11.44
C GLU A 94 3.61 18.09 -10.34
N VAL A 95 3.35 18.88 -9.30
CA VAL A 95 2.52 18.45 -8.16
C VAL A 95 1.07 18.93 -8.35
N PRO A 96 0.07 18.03 -8.27
CA PRO A 96 -1.34 18.41 -8.35
C PRO A 96 -1.71 19.46 -7.29
N GLU A 97 -2.51 20.46 -7.67
CA GLU A 97 -2.89 21.58 -6.79
C GLU A 97 -3.62 21.09 -5.51
N ALA A 98 -4.43 20.04 -5.62
CA ALA A 98 -5.06 19.38 -4.49
C ALA A 98 -4.04 18.93 -3.42
N ILE A 99 -2.89 18.38 -3.84
CA ILE A 99 -1.83 17.90 -2.96
C ILE A 99 -1.06 19.07 -2.34
N LEU A 100 -0.84 20.16 -3.09
CA LEU A 100 -0.23 21.38 -2.56
C LEU A 100 -1.08 21.96 -1.42
N ARG A 101 -2.39 22.09 -1.63
CA ARG A 101 -3.34 22.56 -0.60
C ARG A 101 -3.34 21.67 0.64
N LEU A 102 -3.19 20.35 0.47
CA LEU A 102 -3.09 19.41 1.60
C LEU A 102 -1.78 19.58 2.39
N LEU A 103 -0.64 19.79 1.72
CA LEU A 103 0.68 19.97 2.37
C LEU A 103 0.84 21.32 3.10
N GLU A 104 0.02 22.30 2.73
CA GLU A 104 -0.09 23.60 3.41
C GLU A 104 -0.77 23.50 4.78
N ILE A 105 -1.59 22.47 5.01
CA ILE A 105 -2.28 22.25 6.29
C ILE A 105 -1.24 22.10 7.41
N GLN A 106 -1.40 22.90 8.47
CA GLN A 106 -0.53 22.85 9.64
C GLN A 106 -0.64 21.48 10.32
N GLY A 107 0.49 20.80 10.44
CA GLY A 107 0.56 19.47 11.05
C GLY A 107 0.58 18.30 10.07
N VAL A 108 0.32 18.53 8.77
CA VAL A 108 0.56 17.51 7.73
C VAL A 108 2.07 17.41 7.47
N ASP A 109 2.57 16.18 7.36
CA ASP A 109 3.96 15.83 7.11
C ASP A 109 4.18 15.45 5.64
N SER A 110 3.38 14.48 5.16
CA SER A 110 3.44 13.99 3.79
C SER A 110 2.08 13.50 3.30
N VAL A 111 1.93 13.43 1.99
CA VAL A 111 0.76 12.88 1.30
C VAL A 111 1.23 11.78 0.38
N TYR A 112 0.80 10.54 0.62
CA TYR A 112 0.95 9.48 -0.36
C TYR A 112 -0.30 9.45 -1.24
N ALA A 113 -0.17 9.52 -2.56
CA ALA A 113 -1.32 9.48 -3.46
C ALA A 113 -1.16 8.39 -4.51
N LEU A 114 -2.28 7.72 -4.83
CA LEU A 114 -2.36 6.73 -5.89
C LEU A 114 -3.78 6.73 -6.45
N ALA A 115 -3.93 7.05 -7.74
CA ALA A 115 -5.21 7.05 -8.43
C ALA A 115 -6.28 7.90 -7.69
N ASP A 116 -7.34 7.28 -7.23
CA ASP A 116 -8.52 7.84 -6.57
C ASP A 116 -8.45 7.83 -5.04
N TRP A 117 -7.28 7.53 -4.46
CA TRP A 117 -7.10 7.60 -3.00
C TRP A 117 -5.75 8.20 -2.60
N LEU A 118 -5.71 8.70 -1.37
CA LEU A 118 -4.49 9.23 -0.75
C LEU A 118 -4.39 8.84 0.72
N CYS A 119 -3.18 8.79 1.25
CA CYS A 119 -2.91 8.74 2.68
C CYS A 119 -2.29 10.06 3.14
N LEU A 120 -2.93 10.72 4.11
CA LEU A 120 -2.35 11.85 4.81
C LEU A 120 -1.54 11.34 5.99
N ASN A 121 -0.27 11.73 6.07
CA ASN A 121 0.55 11.49 7.24
C ASN A 121 0.68 12.78 8.04
N LYS A 122 0.45 12.71 9.35
CA LYS A 122 0.61 13.85 10.25
C LYS A 122 1.93 13.82 11.00
N LYS A 123 2.37 15.00 11.43
CA LYS A 123 3.48 15.14 12.39
C LYS A 123 3.06 14.54 13.75
N PRO A 124 4.00 13.99 14.55
CA PRO A 124 3.68 13.34 15.82
C PRO A 124 2.87 14.22 16.80
N SER A 125 3.14 15.52 16.83
CA SER A 125 2.47 16.48 17.72
C SER A 125 1.14 17.04 17.20
N ALA A 126 0.77 16.76 15.96
CA ALA A 126 -0.43 17.30 15.36
C ALA A 126 -1.69 16.50 15.75
N LYS A 127 -2.85 17.17 15.76
CA LYS A 127 -4.15 16.58 16.11
C LYS A 127 -5.02 16.38 14.88
N TRP A 128 -5.63 15.21 14.76
CA TRP A 128 -6.50 14.88 13.63
C TRP A 128 -7.79 15.71 13.61
N ASP A 129 -8.29 16.15 14.78
CA ASP A 129 -9.44 17.06 14.91
C ASP A 129 -9.29 18.34 14.07
N ALA A 130 -8.05 18.81 13.89
CA ALA A 130 -7.75 19.98 13.08
C ALA A 130 -7.44 19.63 11.62
N ILE A 131 -6.76 18.49 11.40
CA ILE A 131 -6.29 18.11 10.06
C ILE A 131 -7.42 17.58 9.18
N VAL A 132 -8.27 16.68 9.69
CA VAL A 132 -9.30 16.03 8.85
C VAL A 132 -10.29 17.06 8.28
N PRO A 133 -10.88 17.97 9.08
CA PRO A 133 -11.78 18.99 8.54
C PRO A 133 -11.08 19.94 7.55
N ALA A 134 -9.81 20.29 7.82
CA ALA A 134 -9.02 21.12 6.92
C ALA A 134 -8.73 20.40 5.59
N ALA A 135 -8.47 19.09 5.62
CA ALA A 135 -8.21 18.27 4.44
C ALA A 135 -9.45 18.13 3.56
N VAL A 136 -10.62 17.83 4.15
CA VAL A 136 -11.90 17.77 3.43
C VAL A 136 -12.21 19.11 2.76
N LYS A 137 -12.00 20.21 3.48
CA LYS A 137 -12.16 21.57 2.94
C LYS A 137 -11.16 21.88 1.82
N ALA A 138 -9.90 21.47 1.98
CA ALA A 138 -8.83 21.71 1.01
C ALA A 138 -9.08 20.98 -0.32
N LEU A 139 -9.70 19.80 -0.28
CA LEU A 139 -10.03 19.03 -1.48
C LEU A 139 -11.24 19.61 -2.24
N GLY A 140 -12.20 20.20 -1.52
CA GLY A 140 -13.38 20.84 -2.13
C GLY A 140 -14.72 20.43 -1.50
N GLY A 141 -14.73 19.73 -0.37
CA GLY A 141 -15.94 19.40 0.38
C GLY A 141 -16.57 20.61 1.07
N ALA A 142 -17.91 20.65 1.13
CA ALA A 142 -18.66 21.69 1.85
C ALA A 142 -18.60 21.45 3.37
N ALA A 143 -18.65 22.53 4.17
CA ALA A 143 -18.57 22.46 5.63
C ALA A 143 -19.71 21.65 6.30
N SER A 144 -20.77 21.28 5.57
CA SER A 144 -21.86 20.43 6.04
C SER A 144 -21.60 18.92 5.86
N SER A 145 -20.52 18.50 5.20
CA SER A 145 -20.07 17.10 5.13
C SER A 145 -19.00 16.76 6.19
N LEU A 146 -18.90 17.58 7.24
CA LEU A 146 -17.75 17.68 8.16
C LEU A 146 -17.78 16.76 9.39
N ASP A 147 -18.54 15.69 9.38
CA ASP A 147 -18.31 14.65 10.37
C ASP A 147 -17.58 13.47 9.71
N PRO A 148 -16.27 13.28 9.99
CA PRO A 148 -15.51 12.13 9.50
C PRO A 148 -16.18 10.80 9.85
N LEU A 149 -16.94 10.75 10.96
CA LEU A 149 -17.75 9.60 11.33
C LEU A 149 -19.00 9.46 10.45
N THR A 150 -19.63 10.56 10.05
CA THR A 150 -20.71 10.56 9.06
C THR A 150 -20.20 10.14 7.67
N LEU A 151 -18.98 10.52 7.27
CA LEU A 151 -18.34 10.00 6.04
C LEU A 151 -18.03 8.50 6.15
N LEU A 152 -17.58 8.04 7.32
CA LEU A 152 -17.36 6.62 7.64
C LEU A 152 -18.68 5.81 7.69
N MET A 153 -19.81 6.43 8.05
CA MET A 153 -21.14 5.80 7.98
C MET A 153 -21.75 5.89 6.59
N ALA A 154 -21.48 6.97 5.84
CA ALA A 154 -21.88 7.13 4.44
C ALA A 154 -21.16 6.12 3.52
N SER A 155 -19.94 5.71 3.88
CA SER A 155 -19.29 4.57 3.21
C SER A 155 -19.97 3.22 3.48
N GLY A 156 -20.94 3.16 4.41
CA GLY A 156 -21.74 1.97 4.75
C GLY A 156 -23.25 2.08 4.53
N GLY A 157 -23.80 3.21 4.11
CA GLY A 157 -25.25 3.40 3.94
C GLY A 157 -25.62 3.67 2.50
N GLU A 158 -26.13 2.66 1.77
CA GLU A 158 -26.82 2.71 0.45
C GLU A 158 -26.25 3.64 -0.66
N GLY A 159 -25.04 4.15 -0.45
CA GLY A 159 -24.15 4.84 -1.35
C GLY A 159 -22.76 4.24 -1.25
N GLY A 160 -22.69 2.96 -0.82
CA GLY A 160 -21.65 2.11 -1.35
C GLY A 160 -21.64 2.32 -2.86
N SER A 161 -20.46 2.26 -3.46
CA SER A 161 -20.37 1.74 -4.80
C SER A 161 -20.99 0.33 -4.80
N ALA A 162 -22.33 0.28 -4.80
CA ALA A 162 -23.06 -0.48 -5.75
C ALA A 162 -22.47 -0.03 -7.09
N TRP A 163 -21.42 -0.75 -7.49
CA TRP A 163 -21.54 -1.53 -8.70
C TRP A 163 -22.98 -2.04 -8.77
N LYS A 164 -23.91 -1.19 -9.25
CA LYS A 164 -24.92 -1.65 -10.17
C LYS A 164 -24.09 -2.27 -11.27
N ARG A 165 -23.80 -3.56 -11.09
CA ARG A 165 -23.46 -4.44 -12.17
C ARG A 165 -24.63 -4.30 -13.14
N SER A 166 -24.46 -3.52 -14.19
CA SER A 166 -24.70 -4.19 -15.44
C SER A 166 -23.56 -5.21 -15.54
N GLU A 167 -23.90 -6.47 -15.30
CA GLU A 167 -23.04 -7.63 -15.60
C GLU A 167 -22.90 -7.83 -17.13
N MET A 168 -22.89 -6.71 -17.86
CA MET A 168 -22.91 -6.52 -19.31
C MET A 168 -22.37 -5.09 -19.46
N ASP A 169 -21.07 -4.81 -19.51
CA ASP A 169 -20.43 -4.49 -20.80
C ASP A 169 -18.90 -4.27 -20.69
N GLY A 170 -18.26 -4.55 -19.53
CA GLY A 170 -16.82 -4.34 -19.31
C GLY A 170 -15.96 -5.55 -19.69
N ILE A 171 -14.80 -5.34 -20.32
CA ILE A 171 -13.88 -6.39 -20.77
C ILE A 171 -12.75 -6.57 -19.78
N ALA A 172 -12.67 -7.72 -19.11
CA ALA A 172 -11.62 -8.01 -18.15
C ALA A 172 -10.30 -8.39 -18.85
N ILE A 173 -9.18 -7.79 -18.43
CA ILE A 173 -7.84 -8.06 -18.97
C ILE A 173 -7.02 -8.89 -17.97
N ARG A 174 -6.37 -9.93 -18.46
CA ARG A 174 -5.45 -10.79 -17.69
C ARG A 174 -4.12 -10.94 -18.43
N LEU A 175 -3.02 -11.00 -17.69
CA LEU A 175 -1.69 -11.26 -18.23
C LEU A 175 -1.23 -12.63 -17.76
N GLN A 176 -0.91 -13.52 -18.69
CA GLN A 176 -0.25 -14.77 -18.36
C GLN A 176 1.24 -14.54 -18.14
N VAL A 177 1.75 -14.98 -17.00
CA VAL A 177 3.15 -14.89 -16.61
C VAL A 177 3.62 -16.29 -16.21
N SER A 178 4.89 -16.62 -16.47
CA SER A 178 5.54 -17.77 -15.85
C SER A 178 6.85 -17.38 -15.20
N ASN A 179 6.99 -17.70 -13.91
CA ASN A 179 8.18 -17.36 -13.11
C ASN A 179 8.57 -15.86 -13.26
N GLY A 180 7.59 -14.96 -13.35
CA GLY A 180 7.80 -13.53 -13.56
C GLY A 180 8.02 -13.07 -15.02
N ILE A 181 8.07 -13.99 -15.99
CA ILE A 181 8.25 -13.71 -17.43
C ILE A 181 6.87 -13.65 -18.12
N PRO A 182 6.48 -12.50 -18.72
CA PRO A 182 5.21 -12.38 -19.44
C PRO A 182 5.13 -13.22 -20.72
N ILE A 183 3.95 -13.78 -21.01
CA ILE A 183 3.73 -14.68 -22.15
C ILE A 183 2.68 -14.13 -23.12
N GLN A 184 1.47 -13.89 -22.62
CA GLN A 184 0.34 -13.48 -23.45
C GLN A 184 -0.69 -12.71 -22.63
N VAL A 185 -1.43 -11.83 -23.29
CA VAL A 185 -2.55 -11.09 -22.71
C VAL A 185 -3.84 -11.75 -23.15
N GLU A 186 -4.81 -11.82 -22.25
CA GLU A 186 -6.17 -12.30 -22.48
C GLU A 186 -7.17 -11.18 -22.18
N ALA A 187 -8.13 -10.99 -23.09
CA ALA A 187 -9.30 -10.16 -22.90
C ALA A 187 -10.54 -11.07 -22.79
N CYS A 188 -11.27 -10.94 -21.69
CA CYS A 188 -12.47 -11.70 -21.38
C CYS A 188 -13.71 -10.79 -21.51
N PRO A 189 -14.36 -10.74 -22.69
CA PRO A 189 -15.64 -10.05 -22.82
C PRO A 189 -16.74 -10.78 -22.04
N PRO A 190 -17.72 -10.06 -21.46
CA PRO A 190 -18.78 -10.66 -20.67
C PRO A 190 -19.66 -11.56 -21.55
N GLY A 191 -19.80 -12.83 -21.17
CA GLY A 191 -20.55 -13.84 -21.94
C GLY A 191 -19.94 -14.24 -23.29
N GLY A 192 -18.76 -13.73 -23.65
CA GLY A 192 -18.08 -14.02 -24.92
C GLY A 192 -16.88 -14.96 -24.78
N THR A 193 -16.31 -15.37 -25.91
CA THR A 193 -15.08 -16.18 -25.93
C THR A 193 -13.86 -15.31 -25.60
N PRO A 194 -12.95 -15.76 -24.71
CA PRO A 194 -11.75 -15.02 -24.38
C PRO A 194 -10.83 -14.88 -25.59
N LEU A 195 -10.39 -13.66 -25.86
CA LEU A 195 -9.44 -13.32 -26.92
C LEU A 195 -8.03 -13.29 -26.34
N ARG A 196 -7.10 -14.00 -26.96
CA ARG A 196 -5.70 -14.07 -26.50
C ARG A 196 -4.76 -13.53 -27.54
N ARG A 197 -3.79 -12.73 -27.10
CA ARG A 197 -2.71 -12.23 -27.96
C ARG A 197 -1.37 -12.51 -27.30
N LYS A 198 -0.50 -13.18 -28.06
CA LYS A 198 0.89 -13.41 -27.65
C LYS A 198 1.66 -12.10 -27.72
N LEU A 199 2.60 -11.93 -26.80
CA LEU A 199 3.55 -10.81 -26.83
C LEU A 199 4.58 -11.01 -27.95
N SER A 200 5.32 -9.97 -28.30
CA SER A 200 6.35 -10.02 -29.37
C SER A 200 7.47 -11.05 -29.12
N SER A 201 8.25 -11.32 -30.17
CA SER A 201 9.31 -12.35 -30.17
C SER A 201 10.33 -12.19 -29.04
N ARG A 202 10.58 -10.97 -28.54
CA ARG A 202 11.49 -10.74 -27.41
C ARG A 202 11.09 -11.48 -26.14
N PHE A 203 9.79 -11.69 -25.90
CA PHE A 203 9.30 -12.46 -24.75
C PHE A 203 9.47 -13.97 -24.97
N VAL A 204 9.42 -14.42 -26.23
CA VAL A 204 9.72 -15.80 -26.63
C VAL A 204 11.21 -16.09 -26.48
N GLU A 205 12.07 -15.14 -26.84
CA GLU A 205 13.51 -15.20 -26.62
C GLU A 205 13.84 -15.27 -25.12
N ALA A 206 13.22 -14.42 -24.29
CA ALA A 206 13.38 -14.44 -22.84
C ALA A 206 12.91 -15.76 -22.19
N MET A 207 11.80 -16.33 -22.68
CA MET A 207 11.36 -17.68 -22.30
C MET A 207 12.41 -18.73 -22.68
N THR A 208 12.99 -18.63 -23.87
CA THR A 208 13.97 -19.58 -24.38
C THR A 208 15.27 -19.50 -23.59
N GLU A 209 15.70 -18.29 -23.24
CA GLU A 209 16.85 -18.03 -22.37
C GLU A 209 16.64 -18.62 -20.97
N PHE A 210 15.45 -18.44 -20.39
CA PHE A 210 15.10 -19.04 -19.10
C PHE A 210 15.11 -20.57 -19.16
N VAL A 211 14.49 -21.18 -20.18
CA VAL A 211 14.45 -22.65 -20.33
C VAL A 211 15.86 -23.22 -20.53
N ALA A 212 16.70 -22.54 -21.29
CA ALA A 212 18.10 -22.94 -21.47
C ALA A 212 18.90 -22.81 -20.17
N GLY A 213 18.64 -21.77 -19.37
CA GLY A 213 19.32 -21.53 -18.10
C GLY A 213 18.82 -22.39 -16.93
N SER A 214 17.55 -22.84 -16.95
CA SER A 214 16.97 -23.63 -15.87
C SER A 214 17.39 -25.09 -15.87
N GLY A 215 17.80 -25.63 -17.02
CA GLY A 215 18.14 -27.05 -17.20
C GLY A 215 16.96 -28.02 -17.07
N ASP A 216 15.76 -27.52 -16.74
CA ASP A 216 14.49 -28.24 -16.69
C ASP A 216 13.46 -27.51 -17.57
N GLU A 217 13.12 -28.12 -18.70
CA GLU A 217 12.11 -27.60 -19.63
C GLU A 217 10.75 -27.43 -18.94
N MET A 218 10.42 -28.26 -17.95
CA MET A 218 9.14 -28.24 -17.26
C MET A 218 9.06 -27.14 -16.19
N ALA A 219 10.18 -26.59 -15.74
CA ALA A 219 10.21 -25.52 -14.73
C ALA A 219 9.48 -24.26 -15.23
N PHE A 220 9.56 -23.96 -16.52
CA PHE A 220 8.82 -22.85 -17.12
C PHE A 220 7.31 -23.14 -17.24
N PHE A 221 6.88 -24.39 -17.42
CA PHE A 221 5.46 -24.68 -17.61
C PHE A 221 4.68 -24.83 -16.30
N LYS A 222 5.38 -25.16 -15.20
CA LYS A 222 4.82 -25.32 -13.85
C LYS A 222 4.50 -23.98 -13.17
N GLY A 223 5.23 -22.90 -13.48
CA GLY A 223 5.07 -21.58 -12.84
C GLY A 223 4.06 -20.64 -13.49
N ARG A 224 3.16 -21.14 -14.36
CA ARG A 224 2.21 -20.29 -15.11
C ARG A 224 1.05 -19.83 -14.24
N GLU A 225 0.88 -18.53 -14.17
CA GLU A 225 -0.23 -17.89 -13.49
C GLU A 225 -0.84 -16.78 -14.35
N TRP A 226 -2.09 -16.43 -14.05
CA TRP A 226 -2.80 -15.32 -14.65
C TRP A 226 -2.86 -14.16 -13.66
N LEU A 227 -2.28 -13.03 -14.02
CA LEU A 227 -2.31 -11.80 -13.24
C LEU A 227 -3.44 -10.89 -13.74
N PRO A 228 -4.36 -10.41 -12.88
CA PRO A 228 -5.37 -9.46 -13.29
C PRO A 228 -4.76 -8.10 -13.67
N ARG A 229 -5.24 -7.50 -14.77
CA ARG A 229 -4.78 -6.19 -15.29
C ARG A 229 -5.92 -5.16 -15.41
N GLY A 230 -6.99 -5.40 -14.66
CA GLY A 230 -8.17 -4.53 -14.58
C GLY A 230 -9.23 -4.83 -15.65
N VAL A 231 -10.28 -4.00 -15.66
CA VAL A 231 -11.40 -4.07 -16.62
C VAL A 231 -11.34 -2.84 -17.53
N ARG A 232 -11.65 -2.99 -18.81
CA ARG A 232 -11.73 -1.90 -19.80
C ARG A 232 -13.18 -1.69 -20.20
N TYR A 233 -13.59 -0.42 -20.26
CA TYR A 233 -14.96 -0.02 -20.62
C TYR A 233 -14.97 0.74 -21.94
N PRO A 234 -15.99 0.53 -22.79
CA PRO A 234 -16.16 1.35 -23.98
C PRO A 234 -16.37 2.81 -23.55
N ALA A 235 -15.79 3.76 -24.28
CA ALA A 235 -16.01 5.17 -24.03
C ALA A 235 -17.48 5.51 -24.30
N GLU A 236 -18.16 6.12 -23.33
CA GLU A 236 -19.51 6.69 -23.55
C GLU A 236 -19.38 7.93 -24.43
N GLU A 237 -20.13 7.99 -25.54
CA GLU A 237 -20.32 9.24 -26.28
C GLU A 237 -21.13 10.20 -25.40
N GLY A 238 -20.59 11.39 -25.17
CA GLY A 238 -21.15 12.40 -24.26
C GLY A 238 -22.60 12.75 -24.58
N GLY A 239 -23.46 12.62 -23.57
CA GLY A 239 -24.76 13.26 -23.54
C GLY A 239 -24.64 14.69 -23.04
N ASP A 240 -24.41 15.63 -23.96
CA ASP A 240 -24.69 17.04 -23.73
C ASP A 240 -26.12 17.32 -24.25
N ASP A 241 -27.10 17.24 -23.34
CA ASP A 241 -28.40 17.86 -23.56
C ASP A 241 -28.29 19.35 -23.20
N GLU A 242 -28.08 20.22 -24.19
CA GLU A 242 -28.63 21.58 -24.21
C GLU A 242 -28.62 22.14 -25.64
N ASP A 243 -29.71 22.82 -25.98
CA ASP A 243 -29.99 23.57 -27.21
C ASP A 243 -30.49 22.81 -28.46
N GLY A 244 -31.81 22.91 -28.66
CA GLY A 244 -32.44 22.56 -29.91
C GLY A 244 -32.06 23.53 -31.04
N HIS A 245 -31.54 22.99 -32.13
CA HIS A 245 -31.83 23.41 -33.49
C HIS A 245 -31.59 22.22 -34.43
N GLY A 246 -32.60 21.89 -35.22
CA GLY A 246 -32.49 20.85 -36.22
C GLY A 246 -31.54 21.26 -37.34
N GLU A 247 -30.60 20.37 -37.69
CA GLU A 247 -30.14 20.22 -39.06
C GLU A 247 -29.70 18.76 -39.27
N GLU A 248 -30.30 18.15 -40.28
CA GLU A 248 -30.07 16.81 -40.76
C GLU A 248 -28.68 16.74 -41.41
N LEU A 249 -27.72 16.10 -40.74
CA LEU A 249 -26.43 15.76 -41.33
C LEU A 249 -26.23 14.24 -41.27
N THR A 250 -26.43 13.64 -42.44
CA THR A 250 -26.08 12.26 -42.77
C THR A 250 -24.57 12.04 -42.62
N GLY A 251 -24.18 11.19 -41.68
CA GLY A 251 -22.81 10.69 -41.56
C GLY A 251 -22.81 9.42 -40.72
N ALA A 252 -22.73 8.26 -41.37
CA ALA A 252 -22.68 6.97 -40.69
C ALA A 252 -21.40 6.84 -39.85
N THR A 253 -21.46 7.18 -38.57
CA THR A 253 -20.50 6.69 -37.58
C THR A 253 -20.87 5.23 -37.27
N SER A 254 -20.06 4.32 -37.81
CA SER A 254 -20.24 2.88 -37.59
C SER A 254 -20.17 2.58 -36.10
N LYS A 255 -21.25 2.05 -35.52
CA LYS A 255 -21.30 1.54 -34.15
C LYS A 255 -20.22 0.46 -33.99
N LYS A 256 -19.18 0.72 -33.19
CA LYS A 256 -18.18 -0.31 -32.83
C LYS A 256 -18.89 -1.42 -32.06
N THR A 257 -18.68 -2.66 -32.48
CA THR A 257 -19.21 -3.85 -31.81
C THR A 257 -18.41 -4.20 -30.55
N ALA A 258 -19.01 -4.94 -29.62
CA ALA A 258 -18.31 -5.42 -28.42
C ALA A 258 -17.06 -6.27 -28.75
N ALA A 259 -17.06 -6.95 -29.89
CA ALA A 259 -15.90 -7.70 -30.38
C ALA A 259 -14.75 -6.79 -30.82
N GLU A 260 -15.05 -5.72 -31.57
CA GLU A 260 -14.04 -4.72 -31.97
C GLU A 260 -13.46 -3.99 -30.75
N PHE A 261 -14.30 -3.68 -29.75
CA PHE A 261 -13.83 -3.11 -28.50
C PHE A 261 -12.93 -4.08 -27.72
N ALA A 262 -13.23 -5.39 -27.73
CA ALA A 262 -12.38 -6.41 -27.13
C ALA A 262 -11.01 -6.51 -27.78
N GLU A 263 -10.95 -6.40 -29.11
CA GLU A 263 -9.70 -6.39 -29.85
C GLU A 263 -8.86 -5.14 -29.59
N GLU A 264 -9.50 -3.97 -29.45
CA GLU A 264 -8.87 -2.71 -29.12
C GLU A 264 -8.33 -2.71 -27.67
N ALA A 265 -9.14 -3.16 -26.71
CA ALA A 265 -8.74 -3.32 -25.32
C ALA A 265 -7.57 -4.32 -25.18
N LEU A 266 -7.61 -5.41 -25.95
CA LEU A 266 -6.52 -6.39 -26.02
C LEU A 266 -5.25 -5.80 -26.66
N ALA A 267 -5.39 -4.96 -27.69
CA ALA A 267 -4.26 -4.28 -28.33
C ALA A 267 -3.56 -3.32 -27.37
N ALA A 268 -4.33 -2.44 -26.73
CA ALA A 268 -3.82 -1.49 -25.74
C ALA A 268 -3.13 -2.21 -24.58
N ALA A 269 -3.73 -3.31 -24.08
CA ALA A 269 -3.12 -4.09 -23.01
C ALA A 269 -1.82 -4.79 -23.42
N VAL A 270 -1.70 -5.24 -24.67
CA VAL A 270 -0.44 -5.77 -25.19
C VAL A 270 0.62 -4.68 -25.26
N ASP A 271 0.28 -3.50 -25.80
CA ASP A 271 1.21 -2.37 -25.88
C ASP A 271 1.67 -1.91 -24.48
N GLU A 272 0.78 -1.89 -23.49
CA GLU A 272 1.12 -1.61 -22.08
C GLU A 272 2.16 -2.60 -21.53
N VAL A 273 1.98 -3.89 -21.78
CA VAL A 273 2.91 -4.93 -21.30
C VAL A 273 4.23 -4.85 -22.06
N GLU A 274 4.17 -4.61 -23.36
CA GLU A 274 5.31 -4.37 -24.23
C GLU A 274 6.19 -3.21 -23.73
N LEU A 275 5.56 -2.08 -23.37
CA LEU A 275 6.21 -0.88 -22.83
C LEU A 275 6.74 -1.10 -21.41
N ALA A 276 5.96 -1.78 -20.55
CA ALA A 276 6.33 -2.00 -19.16
C ALA A 276 7.55 -2.92 -19.00
N TYR A 277 7.73 -3.86 -19.94
CA TYR A 277 8.85 -4.81 -19.99
C TYR A 277 9.83 -4.45 -21.11
N HIS A 278 10.46 -3.28 -20.99
CA HIS A 278 11.62 -2.91 -21.79
C HIS A 278 12.76 -3.95 -21.63
N GLU A 279 13.64 -4.07 -22.62
CA GLU A 279 14.63 -5.15 -22.76
C GLU A 279 15.44 -5.44 -21.48
N SER A 280 15.91 -4.39 -20.80
CA SER A 280 16.65 -4.52 -19.53
C SER A 280 15.82 -5.13 -18.40
N ARG A 281 14.53 -4.80 -18.32
CA ARG A 281 13.61 -5.33 -17.31
C ARG A 281 13.27 -6.79 -17.61
N LEU A 282 13.08 -7.13 -18.89
CA LEU A 282 12.81 -8.49 -19.32
C LEU A 282 14.01 -9.42 -19.04
N ARG A 283 15.23 -8.98 -19.36
CA ARG A 283 16.46 -9.71 -18.96
C ARG A 283 16.58 -9.82 -17.44
N GLY A 284 16.29 -8.74 -16.71
CA GLY A 284 16.28 -8.76 -15.24
C GLY A 284 15.30 -9.78 -14.65
N ALA A 285 14.12 -9.93 -15.26
CA ALA A 285 13.13 -10.92 -14.86
C ALA A 285 13.63 -12.36 -15.09
N VAL A 286 14.27 -12.63 -16.23
CA VAL A 286 14.90 -13.94 -16.51
C VAL A 286 15.99 -14.27 -15.48
N HIS A 287 16.88 -13.33 -15.19
CA HIS A 287 17.96 -13.53 -14.21
C HIS A 287 17.40 -13.76 -12.79
N ALA A 288 16.39 -12.98 -12.39
CA ALA A 288 15.74 -13.16 -11.09
C ALA A 288 15.10 -14.54 -10.96
N ALA A 289 14.43 -15.00 -12.02
CA ALA A 289 13.79 -16.31 -12.06
C ALA A 289 14.80 -17.46 -11.97
N LEU A 290 15.93 -17.38 -12.69
CA LEU A 290 17.01 -18.39 -12.61
C LEU A 290 17.65 -18.44 -11.23
N ASN A 291 17.92 -17.28 -10.63
CA ASN A 291 18.47 -17.20 -9.26
C ASN A 291 17.53 -17.81 -8.21
N LEU A 292 16.21 -17.65 -8.38
CA LEU A 292 15.22 -18.27 -7.49
C LEU A 292 15.21 -19.80 -7.64
N LEU A 293 15.29 -20.31 -8.87
CA LEU A 293 15.40 -21.76 -9.09
C LEU A 293 16.67 -22.34 -8.47
N GLN A 294 17.81 -21.67 -8.62
CA GLN A 294 19.06 -22.11 -8.02
C GLN A 294 18.97 -22.15 -6.49
N LYS A 295 18.44 -21.09 -5.86
CA LYS A 295 18.24 -21.05 -4.40
C LYS A 295 17.33 -22.17 -3.90
N ASN A 296 16.27 -22.47 -4.64
CA ASN A 296 15.34 -23.54 -4.28
C ASN A 296 15.97 -24.92 -4.43
N ALA A 297 16.82 -25.12 -5.44
CA ALA A 297 17.59 -26.35 -5.62
C ALA A 297 18.63 -26.53 -4.49
N GLU A 298 19.36 -25.47 -4.13
CA GLU A 298 20.31 -25.48 -3.01
C GLU A 298 19.60 -25.76 -1.67
N ALA A 299 18.40 -25.20 -1.45
CA ALA A 299 17.58 -25.48 -0.28
C ALA A 299 17.04 -26.93 -0.25
N ALA A 300 16.68 -27.49 -1.41
CA ALA A 300 16.23 -28.88 -1.53
C ALA A 300 17.39 -29.89 -1.32
N GLU A 301 18.58 -29.59 -1.83
CA GLU A 301 19.78 -30.41 -1.57
C GLU A 301 20.23 -30.33 -0.10
N ALA A 302 20.15 -29.15 0.52
CA ALA A 302 20.38 -28.99 1.96
C ALA A 302 19.37 -29.77 2.81
N SER A 303 18.11 -29.84 2.37
CA SER A 303 17.07 -30.65 3.01
C SER A 303 17.27 -32.16 2.83
N ALA A 304 17.91 -32.60 1.74
CA ALA A 304 18.16 -34.03 1.46
C ALA A 304 19.41 -34.58 2.19
N ALA A 305 20.37 -33.72 2.54
CA ALA A 305 21.57 -34.09 3.32
C ALA A 305 21.34 -34.19 4.85
N ALA A 306 20.12 -33.89 5.32
CA ALA A 306 19.81 -33.65 6.72
C ALA A 306 19.89 -34.82 7.73
N PRO A 307 19.71 -36.12 7.40
CA PRO A 307 19.46 -37.10 8.46
C PRO A 307 20.72 -37.50 9.26
N ALA A 308 21.93 -37.20 8.76
CA ALA A 308 23.18 -37.55 9.46
C ALA A 308 23.83 -36.36 10.22
N ALA A 309 23.56 -35.11 9.83
CA ALA A 309 24.12 -33.92 10.48
C ALA A 309 23.26 -33.39 11.65
N ALA A 310 21.94 -33.61 11.63
CA ALA A 310 21.00 -33.12 12.64
C ALA A 310 21.22 -33.69 14.06
N ALA A 311 21.84 -34.86 14.19
CA ALA A 311 22.12 -35.49 15.48
C ALA A 311 23.30 -34.84 16.23
N ALA A 312 24.21 -34.15 15.51
CA ALA A 312 25.33 -33.42 16.13
C ALA A 312 24.96 -31.97 16.44
N THR A 313 24.24 -31.28 15.53
CA THR A 313 23.76 -29.90 15.72
C THR A 313 22.64 -29.77 16.77
N SER A 314 21.81 -30.80 16.97
CA SER A 314 20.80 -30.80 18.04
C SER A 314 21.41 -30.76 19.46
N GLY A 315 22.60 -31.35 19.66
CA GLY A 315 23.32 -31.29 20.94
C GLY A 315 23.87 -29.90 21.26
N GLU A 316 24.32 -29.16 20.24
CA GLU A 316 24.83 -27.80 20.36
C GLU A 316 23.68 -26.80 20.53
N SER A 317 22.63 -26.91 19.70
CA SER A 317 21.40 -26.12 19.81
C SER A 317 20.73 -26.25 21.19
N THR A 318 20.67 -27.47 21.75
CA THR A 318 20.10 -27.67 23.11
C THR A 318 20.97 -27.06 24.22
N ALA A 319 22.29 -27.00 24.06
CA ALA A 319 23.17 -26.31 25.00
C ALA A 319 23.01 -24.79 24.92
N GLU A 320 22.89 -24.24 23.71
CA GLU A 320 22.65 -22.81 23.47
C GLU A 320 21.30 -22.35 24.03
N VAL A 321 20.22 -23.10 23.78
CA VAL A 321 18.90 -22.82 24.38
C VAL A 321 19.00 -22.78 25.91
N ARG A 322 19.71 -23.74 26.53
CA ARG A 322 19.88 -23.79 27.98
C ARG A 322 20.68 -22.59 28.50
N ALA A 323 21.76 -22.21 27.81
CA ALA A 323 22.59 -21.07 28.18
C ALA A 323 21.78 -19.76 28.12
N ALA A 324 21.09 -19.51 27.02
CA ALA A 324 20.24 -18.32 26.86
C ALA A 324 19.10 -18.30 27.88
N THR A 325 18.42 -19.43 28.11
CA THR A 325 17.36 -19.54 29.12
C THR A 325 17.86 -19.22 30.54
N THR A 326 19.09 -19.64 30.86
CA THR A 326 19.72 -19.33 32.16
C THR A 326 19.94 -17.83 32.34
N VAL A 327 20.30 -17.11 31.27
CA VAL A 327 20.40 -15.65 31.31
C VAL A 327 19.03 -15.01 31.58
N LEU A 328 17.97 -15.50 30.94
CA LEU A 328 16.60 -14.99 31.15
C LEU A 328 16.12 -15.22 32.59
N GLN A 329 16.40 -16.38 33.18
CA GLN A 329 16.03 -16.71 34.56
C GLN A 329 16.72 -15.82 35.61
N ARG A 330 17.84 -15.19 35.27
CA ARG A 330 18.55 -14.24 36.14
C ARG A 330 17.98 -12.83 36.06
N SER A 331 17.02 -12.55 35.20
CA SER A 331 16.34 -11.25 35.13
C SER A 331 15.51 -11.01 36.41
N PRO A 332 15.50 -9.79 36.99
CA PRO A 332 16.08 -8.53 36.48
C PRO A 332 17.55 -8.27 36.88
N ALA A 333 18.22 -9.20 37.57
CA ALA A 333 19.59 -9.00 38.08
C ALA A 333 20.70 -9.17 37.02
N ALA A 334 20.39 -9.77 35.87
CA ALA A 334 21.32 -9.92 34.74
C ALA A 334 21.57 -8.58 34.00
N ASP A 335 22.69 -8.52 33.27
CA ASP A 335 22.96 -7.36 32.41
C ASP A 335 21.89 -7.22 31.31
N LYS A 336 21.50 -5.98 31.02
CA LYS A 336 20.42 -5.72 30.05
C LYS A 336 20.81 -6.14 28.63
N GLY A 337 22.07 -5.96 28.25
CA GLY A 337 22.59 -6.38 26.94
C GLY A 337 22.63 -7.89 26.81
N GLU A 338 23.03 -8.60 27.87
CA GLU A 338 23.00 -10.07 27.92
C GLU A 338 21.58 -10.62 27.75
N VAL A 339 20.58 -10.03 28.41
CA VAL A 339 19.18 -10.47 28.29
C VAL A 339 18.64 -10.22 26.87
N VAL A 340 18.98 -9.10 26.24
CA VAL A 340 18.59 -8.81 24.85
C VAL A 340 19.22 -9.84 23.89
N ALA A 341 20.53 -10.06 24.00
CA ALA A 341 21.23 -11.03 23.17
C ALA A 341 20.67 -12.45 23.36
N ALA A 342 20.35 -12.84 24.60
CA ALA A 342 19.74 -14.14 24.88
C ALA A 342 18.37 -14.31 24.21
N VAL A 343 17.53 -13.27 24.19
CA VAL A 343 16.26 -13.30 23.45
C VAL A 343 16.50 -13.41 21.95
N ASP A 344 17.43 -12.64 21.39
CA ASP A 344 17.75 -12.70 19.95
C ASP A 344 18.23 -14.11 19.53
N THR A 345 19.09 -14.73 20.35
CA THR A 345 19.53 -16.13 20.16
C THR A 345 18.36 -17.10 20.20
N LEU A 346 17.45 -16.97 21.17
CA LEU A 346 16.28 -17.86 21.26
C LEU A 346 15.30 -17.66 20.09
N CYS A 347 15.14 -16.43 19.60
CA CYS A 347 14.34 -16.15 18.40
C CYS A 347 14.94 -16.83 17.16
N ALA A 348 16.26 -16.80 16.99
CA ALA A 348 16.94 -17.48 15.89
C ALA A 348 16.76 -18.99 15.98
N LEU A 349 17.04 -19.59 17.15
CA LEU A 349 16.92 -21.04 17.38
C LEU A 349 15.48 -21.53 17.22
N ALA A 350 14.49 -20.76 17.69
CA ALA A 350 13.09 -21.09 17.45
C ALA A 350 12.73 -21.00 15.96
N GLY A 351 13.35 -20.07 15.21
CA GLY A 351 13.19 -19.92 13.76
C GLY A 351 13.71 -21.14 12.99
N ASP A 352 14.75 -21.77 13.52
CA ASP A 352 15.31 -23.04 13.03
C ASP A 352 14.50 -24.27 13.49
N GLY A 353 13.36 -24.08 14.18
CA GLY A 353 12.44 -25.13 14.59
C GLY A 353 12.60 -25.62 16.04
N SER A 354 13.40 -24.95 16.88
CA SER A 354 13.56 -25.33 18.29
C SER A 354 12.34 -24.99 19.13
N LYS A 355 11.56 -26.03 19.49
CA LYS A 355 10.40 -25.88 20.39
C LYS A 355 10.81 -25.40 21.79
N ASP A 356 11.92 -25.91 22.32
CA ASP A 356 12.41 -25.51 23.64
C ASP A 356 12.77 -24.03 23.69
N ALA A 357 13.30 -23.48 22.57
CA ALA A 357 13.58 -22.06 22.45
C ALA A 357 12.30 -21.21 22.46
N LEU A 358 11.27 -21.65 21.73
CA LEU A 358 9.96 -21.01 21.74
C LEU A 358 9.31 -21.06 23.13
N ASP A 359 9.36 -22.20 23.81
CA ASP A 359 8.83 -22.36 25.17
C ASP A 359 9.58 -21.45 26.17
N ALA A 360 10.89 -21.27 26.00
CA ALA A 360 11.67 -20.33 26.80
C ALA A 360 11.25 -18.87 26.55
N LEU A 361 11.00 -18.47 25.29
CA LEU A 361 10.48 -17.14 24.95
C LEU A 361 9.09 -16.90 25.55
N VAL A 362 8.20 -17.89 25.48
CA VAL A 362 6.85 -17.83 26.06
C VAL A 362 6.94 -17.67 27.58
N GLY A 363 7.80 -18.44 28.25
CA GLY A 363 8.06 -18.32 29.68
C GLY A 363 8.60 -16.94 30.08
N PHE A 364 9.55 -16.41 29.31
CA PHE A 364 10.11 -15.09 29.54
C PHE A 364 9.08 -13.98 29.34
N ALA A 365 8.30 -14.00 28.27
CA ALA A 365 7.24 -13.02 28.03
C ALA A 365 6.20 -13.04 29.17
N ALA A 366 5.81 -14.23 29.65
CA ALA A 366 4.88 -14.39 30.76
C ALA A 366 5.41 -13.87 32.11
N SER A 367 6.73 -13.84 32.30
CA SER A 367 7.35 -13.32 33.53
C SER A 367 7.15 -11.81 33.70
N GLY A 368 7.05 -11.06 32.59
CA GLY A 368 7.03 -9.59 32.61
C GLY A 368 8.36 -8.94 33.03
N GLU A 369 9.41 -9.73 33.26
CA GLU A 369 10.71 -9.28 33.74
C GLU A 369 11.68 -8.93 32.58
N GLY A 370 12.72 -8.17 32.90
CA GLY A 370 13.79 -7.82 31.96
C GLY A 370 13.60 -6.51 31.19
N PRO A 371 14.51 -6.17 30.27
CA PRO A 371 14.50 -4.88 29.60
C PRO A 371 13.40 -4.83 28.52
N VAL A 372 12.83 -3.63 28.31
CA VAL A 372 11.74 -3.39 27.36
C VAL A 372 12.02 -3.93 25.95
N PRO A 373 13.20 -3.73 25.34
CA PRO A 373 13.49 -4.26 24.00
C PRO A 373 13.38 -5.78 23.93
N ALA A 374 13.91 -6.51 24.92
CA ALA A 374 13.85 -7.96 24.99
C ALA A 374 12.40 -8.46 25.11
N ARG A 375 11.60 -7.85 25.98
CA ARG A 375 10.17 -8.23 26.12
C ARG A 375 9.39 -7.97 24.82
N ARG A 376 9.64 -6.83 24.15
CA ARG A 376 9.01 -6.52 22.85
C ARG A 376 9.39 -7.53 21.77
N ALA A 377 10.68 -7.88 21.68
CA ALA A 377 11.18 -8.85 20.71
C ALA A 377 10.58 -10.24 20.93
N ALA A 378 10.58 -10.73 22.17
CA ALA A 378 9.99 -12.02 22.50
C ALA A 378 8.49 -12.07 22.16
N VAL A 379 7.72 -11.03 22.51
CA VAL A 379 6.28 -10.96 22.23
C VAL A 379 5.99 -10.89 20.72
N ALA A 380 6.76 -10.09 19.98
CA ALA A 380 6.61 -10.02 18.52
C ALA A 380 6.93 -11.36 17.86
N TYR A 381 7.98 -12.05 18.33
CA TYR A 381 8.34 -13.37 17.84
C TYR A 381 7.23 -14.40 18.11
N ILE A 382 6.69 -14.44 19.34
CA ILE A 382 5.58 -15.34 19.70
C ILE A 382 4.36 -15.11 18.79
N GLY A 383 4.05 -13.85 18.45
CA GLY A 383 2.99 -13.53 17.49
C GLY A 383 3.29 -14.08 16.09
N GLY A 384 4.48 -13.79 15.57
CA GLY A 384 4.92 -14.26 14.24
C GLY A 384 5.09 -15.79 14.12
N ALA A 385 5.28 -16.49 15.24
CA ALA A 385 5.32 -17.95 15.28
C ALA A 385 3.94 -18.60 15.01
N GLY A 386 2.85 -17.82 15.07
CA GLY A 386 1.51 -18.28 14.73
C GLY A 386 1.10 -19.53 15.50
N ASP A 387 0.64 -20.56 14.78
CA ASP A 387 0.16 -21.81 15.37
C ASP A 387 1.21 -22.55 16.20
N ALA A 388 2.51 -22.37 15.91
CA ALA A 388 3.59 -23.01 16.66
C ALA A 388 3.63 -22.52 18.12
N ALA A 389 3.18 -21.29 18.39
CA ALA A 389 3.10 -20.73 19.74
C ALA A 389 1.98 -21.37 20.59
N GLY A 390 0.93 -21.88 19.92
CA GLY A 390 -0.21 -22.54 20.54
C GLY A 390 -0.89 -21.73 21.66
N SER A 391 -1.63 -22.44 22.52
CA SER A 391 -2.38 -21.83 23.62
C SER A 391 -1.49 -21.20 24.71
N ALA A 392 -0.27 -21.72 24.89
CA ALA A 392 0.72 -21.17 25.82
C ALA A 392 1.19 -19.79 25.37
N GLY A 393 1.51 -19.63 24.09
CA GLY A 393 1.85 -18.35 23.48
C GLY A 393 0.72 -17.34 23.59
N LEU A 394 -0.51 -17.72 23.23
CA LEU A 394 -1.69 -16.86 23.37
C LEU A 394 -1.87 -16.39 24.83
N LYS A 395 -1.73 -17.29 25.80
CA LYS A 395 -1.87 -16.97 27.22
C LYS A 395 -0.79 -15.97 27.67
N ALA A 396 0.46 -16.17 27.25
CA ALA A 396 1.56 -15.27 27.58
C ALA A 396 1.35 -13.87 26.96
N VAL A 397 1.06 -13.80 25.66
CA VAL A 397 0.77 -12.54 24.95
C VAL A 397 -0.43 -11.82 25.58
N SER A 398 -1.48 -12.56 25.93
CA SER A 398 -2.66 -12.00 26.63
C SER A 398 -2.31 -11.43 28.00
N ALA A 399 -1.40 -12.06 28.75
CA ALA A 399 -0.94 -11.54 30.04
C ALA A 399 -0.17 -10.22 29.86
N VAL A 400 0.74 -10.19 28.88
CA VAL A 400 1.51 -8.99 28.52
C VAL A 400 0.58 -7.85 28.09
N PHE A 401 -0.39 -8.13 27.21
CA PHE A 401 -1.35 -7.14 26.73
C PHE A 401 -2.15 -6.48 27.87
N ARG A 402 -2.56 -7.24 28.89
CA ARG A 402 -3.32 -6.70 30.03
C ARG A 402 -2.45 -5.96 31.05
N GLY A 403 -1.19 -6.38 31.22
CA GLY A 403 -0.45 -6.09 32.45
C GLY A 403 0.94 -5.48 32.30
N ASP A 404 1.56 -5.46 31.12
CA ASP A 404 2.94 -4.94 31.01
C ASP A 404 3.00 -3.46 31.39
N ASN A 405 4.01 -3.06 32.16
CA ASN A 405 4.16 -1.69 32.62
C ASN A 405 4.40 -0.68 31.48
N ASN A 406 4.97 -1.12 30.36
CA ASN A 406 5.28 -0.28 29.21
C ASN A 406 4.20 -0.38 28.12
N ALA A 407 3.61 0.77 27.77
CA ALA A 407 2.55 0.84 26.77
C ALA A 407 2.99 0.36 25.37
N GLY A 408 4.26 0.54 25.01
CA GLY A 408 4.81 0.05 23.75
C GLY A 408 4.88 -1.48 23.70
N VAL A 409 5.16 -2.14 24.84
CA VAL A 409 5.11 -3.61 24.94
C VAL A 409 3.67 -4.10 24.86
N ARG A 410 2.73 -3.47 25.57
CA ARG A 410 1.30 -3.80 25.47
C ARG A 410 0.77 -3.64 24.04
N ARG A 411 1.18 -2.58 23.34
CA ARG A 411 0.83 -2.39 21.91
C ARG A 411 1.38 -3.51 21.05
N THR A 412 2.65 -3.89 21.23
CA THR A 412 3.27 -5.03 20.52
C THR A 412 2.54 -6.35 20.84
N ALA A 413 2.10 -6.57 22.07
CA ALA A 413 1.26 -7.71 22.40
C ALA A 413 -0.08 -7.68 21.66
N GLY A 414 -0.67 -6.51 21.46
CA GLY A 414 -1.87 -6.37 20.63
C GLY A 414 -1.63 -6.64 19.14
N ASP A 415 -0.42 -6.39 18.61
CA ASP A 415 -0.08 -6.86 17.25
C ASP A 415 -0.01 -8.39 17.25
N ALA A 416 0.74 -8.96 18.20
CA ALA A 416 0.90 -10.41 18.33
C ALA A 416 -0.44 -11.15 18.52
N LEU A 417 -1.43 -10.56 19.22
CA LEU A 417 -2.77 -11.14 19.33
C LEU A 417 -3.47 -11.29 17.97
N SER A 418 -3.37 -10.27 17.11
CA SER A 418 -3.90 -10.37 15.74
C SER A 418 -3.12 -11.37 14.92
N ASP A 419 -1.81 -11.41 15.10
CA ASP A 419 -0.93 -12.31 14.35
C ASP A 419 -1.23 -13.78 14.64
N LEU A 420 -1.46 -14.11 15.92
CA LEU A 420 -1.97 -15.42 16.33
C LEU A 420 -3.36 -15.66 15.72
N GLY A 421 -4.22 -14.64 15.70
CA GLY A 421 -5.53 -14.70 15.05
C GLY A 421 -6.55 -15.60 15.74
N ASP A 422 -6.30 -15.97 17.00
CA ASP A 422 -7.21 -16.79 17.80
C ASP A 422 -8.39 -15.94 18.32
N PRO A 423 -9.66 -16.30 18.04
CA PRO A 423 -10.83 -15.60 18.56
C PRO A 423 -10.89 -15.46 20.09
N ALA A 424 -10.18 -16.30 20.85
CA ALA A 424 -10.05 -16.16 22.30
C ALA A 424 -9.33 -14.85 22.70
N ALA A 425 -8.65 -14.16 21.77
CA ALA A 425 -8.11 -12.82 21.97
C ALA A 425 -9.17 -11.71 22.02
N ILE A 426 -10.37 -11.92 21.44
CA ILE A 426 -11.44 -10.90 21.37
C ILE A 426 -11.81 -10.35 22.76
N PRO A 427 -12.21 -11.15 23.76
CA PRO A 427 -12.53 -10.62 25.10
C PRO A 427 -11.34 -9.93 25.77
N ILE A 428 -10.11 -10.29 25.39
CA ILE A 428 -8.89 -9.68 25.93
C ILE A 428 -8.71 -8.28 25.33
N ALA A 429 -8.91 -8.16 24.03
CA ALA A 429 -8.89 -6.89 23.30
C ALA A 429 -10.03 -5.97 23.75
N VAL A 430 -11.26 -6.47 23.96
CA VAL A 430 -12.36 -5.67 24.53
C VAL A 430 -11.97 -5.06 25.89
N GLY A 431 -11.28 -5.82 26.75
CA GLY A 431 -10.72 -5.27 27.99
C GLY A 431 -9.68 -4.16 27.76
N GLY A 432 -8.89 -4.26 26.70
CA GLY A 432 -7.89 -3.27 26.28
C GLY A 432 -8.47 -1.95 25.77
N LEU A 433 -9.75 -1.89 25.41
CA LEU A 433 -10.44 -0.64 25.02
C LEU A 433 -10.47 0.40 26.16
N ARG A 434 -10.18 -0.01 27.41
CA ARG A 434 -10.11 0.86 28.59
C ARG A 434 -8.68 1.12 29.08
N ASP A 435 -7.66 0.77 28.28
CA ASP A 435 -6.26 0.98 28.66
C ASP A 435 -5.91 2.47 28.84
N LYS A 436 -5.04 2.77 29.80
CA LYS A 436 -4.55 4.14 30.06
C LYS A 436 -3.83 4.78 28.86
N SER A 437 -3.26 3.97 27.97
CA SER A 437 -2.54 4.40 26.78
C SER A 437 -3.45 4.38 25.56
N LYS A 438 -3.55 5.51 24.88
CA LYS A 438 -4.28 5.62 23.61
C LYS A 438 -3.78 4.66 22.53
N LEU A 439 -2.48 4.37 22.48
CA LEU A 439 -1.91 3.44 21.51
C LEU A 439 -2.41 2.00 21.75
N VAL A 440 -2.65 1.64 23.00
CA VAL A 440 -3.16 0.31 23.36
C VAL A 440 -4.66 0.23 23.10
N ARG A 441 -5.43 1.27 23.45
CA ARG A 441 -6.87 1.32 23.10
C ARG A 441 -7.11 1.28 21.60
N TRP A 442 -6.34 2.04 20.83
CA TRP A 442 -6.37 2.00 19.38
C TRP A 442 -6.06 0.59 18.85
N ARG A 443 -5.00 -0.06 19.36
CA ARG A 443 -4.66 -1.43 18.95
C ARG A 443 -5.72 -2.44 19.36
N ALA A 444 -6.32 -2.27 20.54
CA ALA A 444 -7.42 -3.09 21.02
C ALA A 444 -8.62 -3.05 20.06
N ALA A 445 -9.02 -1.85 19.62
CA ALA A 445 -10.10 -1.68 18.65
C ALA A 445 -9.81 -2.43 17.34
N ARG A 446 -8.56 -2.42 16.86
CA ARG A 446 -8.15 -3.20 15.69
C ARG A 446 -8.25 -4.70 15.89
N VAL A 447 -7.75 -5.23 17.00
CA VAL A 447 -7.83 -6.67 17.28
C VAL A 447 -9.30 -7.11 17.28
N VAL A 448 -10.19 -6.34 17.92
CA VAL A 448 -11.64 -6.63 17.91
C VAL A 448 -12.19 -6.54 16.47
N GLY A 449 -11.88 -5.47 15.74
CA GLY A 449 -12.31 -5.29 14.35
C GLY A 449 -11.77 -6.36 13.38
N GLU A 450 -10.61 -6.95 13.65
CA GLU A 450 -9.98 -7.98 12.81
C GLU A 450 -10.55 -9.37 13.10
N LEU A 451 -10.86 -9.69 14.37
CA LEU A 451 -11.20 -11.06 14.81
C LEU A 451 -12.69 -11.26 15.12
N ALA A 452 -13.42 -10.22 15.49
CA ALA A 452 -14.80 -10.38 15.97
C ALA A 452 -15.82 -10.57 14.84
N THR A 453 -16.80 -11.40 15.13
CA THR A 453 -17.89 -11.81 14.21
C THR A 453 -19.28 -11.67 14.84
N ARG A 454 -19.38 -11.03 16.02
CA ARG A 454 -20.64 -10.90 16.78
C ARG A 454 -21.00 -9.44 16.98
N GLU A 455 -22.30 -9.13 16.86
CA GLU A 455 -22.82 -7.78 17.11
C GLU A 455 -22.46 -7.25 18.50
N GLN A 456 -22.41 -8.13 19.52
CA GLN A 456 -22.04 -7.75 20.88
C GLN A 456 -20.63 -7.13 20.97
N ASP A 457 -19.70 -7.57 20.12
CA ASP A 457 -18.34 -7.04 20.08
C ASP A 457 -18.32 -5.64 19.42
N ALA A 458 -19.20 -5.39 18.45
CA ALA A 458 -19.44 -4.05 17.87
C ALA A 458 -20.09 -3.09 18.88
N VAL A 459 -21.08 -3.55 19.65
CA VAL A 459 -21.68 -2.78 20.75
C VAL A 459 -20.63 -2.39 21.79
N SER A 460 -19.72 -3.31 22.13
CA SER A 460 -18.64 -3.03 23.09
C SER A 460 -17.69 -1.92 22.60
N LEU A 461 -17.47 -1.83 21.28
CA LEU A 461 -16.69 -0.75 20.67
C LEU A 461 -17.44 0.59 20.73
N ASP A 462 -18.75 0.60 20.47
CA ASP A 462 -19.57 1.81 20.57
C ASP A 462 -19.62 2.36 22.00
N GLU A 463 -19.84 1.49 22.99
CA GLU A 463 -19.81 1.88 24.41
C GLU A 463 -18.45 2.46 24.83
N ALA A 464 -17.36 1.84 24.38
CA ALA A 464 -16.01 2.35 24.65
C ALA A 464 -15.77 3.71 23.98
N ARG A 465 -16.32 3.90 22.77
CA ARG A 465 -16.19 5.13 21.98
C ARG A 465 -16.87 6.33 22.62
N GLU A 466 -18.00 6.15 23.30
CA GLU A 466 -18.71 7.25 23.98
C GLU A 466 -17.84 8.00 25.00
N GLY A 467 -16.90 7.30 25.64
CA GLY A 467 -15.95 7.87 26.60
C GLY A 467 -14.57 8.22 26.02
N GLU A 468 -14.35 8.04 24.71
CA GLU A 468 -13.04 8.22 24.11
C GLU A 468 -12.76 9.69 23.77
N VAL A 469 -11.61 10.18 24.24
CA VAL A 469 -11.19 11.59 24.07
C VAL A 469 -10.26 11.78 22.88
N GLU A 470 -9.59 10.72 22.41
CA GLU A 470 -8.66 10.77 21.30
C GLU A 470 -9.37 10.38 19.99
N PHE A 471 -9.45 11.33 19.06
CA PHE A 471 -10.10 11.16 17.77
C PHE A 471 -9.68 9.89 17.02
N GLU A 472 -8.37 9.64 16.90
CA GLU A 472 -7.87 8.45 16.20
C GLU A 472 -8.38 7.14 16.79
N VAL A 473 -8.55 7.08 18.11
CA VAL A 473 -9.04 5.89 18.81
C VAL A 473 -10.54 5.74 18.60
N ALA A 474 -11.30 6.84 18.76
CA ALA A 474 -12.75 6.83 18.55
C ALA A 474 -13.12 6.48 17.10
N PHE A 475 -12.35 6.99 16.14
CA PHE A 475 -12.49 6.67 14.73
C PHE A 475 -12.22 5.17 14.47
N GLU A 476 -11.14 4.62 15.00
CA GLU A 476 -10.83 3.19 14.85
C GLU A 476 -11.90 2.31 15.50
N MET A 477 -12.44 2.68 16.66
CA MET A 477 -13.54 1.95 17.29
C MET A 477 -14.79 1.94 16.41
N ALA A 478 -15.14 3.07 15.80
CA ALA A 478 -16.26 3.17 14.88
C ALA A 478 -16.04 2.34 13.59
N ASP A 479 -14.85 2.40 13.01
CA ASP A 479 -14.53 1.63 11.80
C ASP A 479 -14.49 0.12 12.08
N ALA A 480 -13.94 -0.29 13.22
CA ALA A 480 -13.99 -1.67 13.69
C ALA A 480 -15.44 -2.16 13.89
N ALA A 481 -16.29 -1.37 14.54
CA ALA A 481 -17.71 -1.71 14.74
C ALA A 481 -18.45 -1.86 13.40
N ARG A 482 -18.20 -0.95 12.46
CA ARG A 482 -18.74 -1.00 11.09
C ARG A 482 -18.31 -2.28 10.38
N LYS A 483 -17.02 -2.65 10.43
CA LYS A 483 -16.49 -3.89 9.83
C LYS A 483 -17.16 -5.13 10.40
N ILE A 484 -17.34 -5.18 11.73
CA ILE A 484 -18.01 -6.31 12.39
C ILE A 484 -19.47 -6.42 11.95
N ARG A 485 -20.20 -5.30 11.94
CA ARG A 485 -21.60 -5.24 11.47
C ARG A 485 -21.76 -5.68 10.02
N ALA A 486 -20.84 -5.25 9.14
CA ALA A 486 -20.82 -5.68 7.75
C ALA A 486 -20.66 -7.21 7.64
N ARG A 487 -19.78 -7.83 8.44
CA ARG A 487 -19.63 -9.30 8.49
C ARG A 487 -20.89 -9.98 9.04
N VAL A 488 -21.48 -9.45 10.10
CA VAL A 488 -22.70 -9.99 10.72
C VAL A 488 -23.89 -9.96 9.75
N ALA A 489 -24.00 -8.91 8.93
CA ALA A 489 -25.07 -8.73 7.95
C ALA A 489 -24.96 -9.64 6.71
N ALA A 490 -23.77 -10.18 6.43
CA ALA A 490 -23.52 -11.11 5.31
C ALA A 490 -23.03 -12.50 5.80
N PRO A 491 -23.84 -13.25 6.58
CA PRO A 491 -23.44 -14.57 7.07
C PRO A 491 -23.60 -15.61 5.96
N GLY A 492 -22.54 -15.90 5.19
CA GLY A 492 -22.59 -16.97 4.19
C GLY A 492 -21.61 -16.92 3.01
N GLU A 493 -20.83 -15.84 2.83
CA GLU A 493 -19.76 -15.77 1.82
C GLU A 493 -18.40 -16.23 2.40
N GLU A 494 -18.33 -17.40 3.02
CA GLU A 494 -17.06 -17.93 3.55
C GLU A 494 -15.97 -18.11 2.45
N GLU A 495 -16.35 -18.20 1.18
CA GLU A 495 -15.42 -18.33 0.05
C GLU A 495 -15.12 -17.00 -0.69
N VAL A 496 -15.92 -15.94 -0.49
CA VAL A 496 -15.72 -14.61 -1.13
C VAL A 496 -15.22 -13.56 -0.13
N ALA A 497 -15.04 -13.92 1.14
CA ALA A 497 -14.43 -13.12 2.20
C ALA A 497 -12.92 -12.83 2.03
N THR A 498 -12.39 -12.85 0.81
CA THR A 498 -10.99 -12.53 0.51
C THR A 498 -10.71 -11.02 0.38
N ALA A 499 -11.74 -10.16 0.51
CA ALA A 499 -11.58 -8.70 0.48
C ALA A 499 -12.00 -7.97 1.77
N ALA A 500 -12.85 -8.57 2.61
CA ALA A 500 -13.42 -7.91 3.78
C ALA A 500 -13.31 -8.76 5.06
N GLY A 501 -12.09 -8.99 5.52
CA GLY A 501 -11.84 -9.08 6.95
C GLY A 501 -11.70 -10.47 7.58
N VAL A 502 -11.02 -11.43 6.96
CA VAL A 502 -10.53 -12.62 7.67
C VAL A 502 -9.14 -12.31 8.25
N GLY A 503 -9.06 -11.88 9.51
CA GLY A 503 -7.77 -11.66 10.19
C GLY A 503 -6.86 -10.57 9.55
N PRO A 504 -5.62 -10.42 10.03
CA PRO A 504 -4.69 -9.45 9.47
C PRO A 504 -4.32 -9.79 8.02
N VAL A 505 -4.18 -8.75 7.17
CA VAL A 505 -3.91 -8.86 5.71
C VAL A 505 -2.73 -9.79 5.38
N TRP A 506 -1.68 -9.80 6.21
CA TRP A 506 -0.53 -10.67 5.98
C TRP A 506 -0.85 -12.16 6.17
N LYS A 507 -1.75 -12.51 7.10
CA LYS A 507 -2.21 -13.88 7.33
C LYS A 507 -3.06 -14.36 6.15
N GLN A 508 -3.90 -13.48 5.58
CA GLN A 508 -4.61 -13.75 4.32
C GLN A 508 -3.65 -14.00 3.16
N ILE A 509 -2.53 -13.26 3.09
CA ILE A 509 -1.50 -13.49 2.07
C ILE A 509 -0.84 -14.86 2.28
N GLN A 510 -0.49 -15.22 3.52
CA GLN A 510 0.16 -16.49 3.83
C GLN A 510 -0.75 -17.70 3.60
N GLU A 511 -2.02 -17.62 4.00
CA GLU A 511 -3.03 -18.66 3.77
C GLU A 511 -3.31 -18.84 2.27
N ARG A 512 -3.33 -17.75 1.50
CA ARG A 512 -3.44 -17.80 0.03
C ARG A 512 -2.25 -18.49 -0.62
N ASP A 513 -1.04 -18.29 -0.10
CA ASP A 513 0.18 -18.90 -0.64
C ASP A 513 0.35 -20.37 -0.17
N SER A 514 -0.24 -20.74 0.97
CA SER A 514 -0.25 -22.12 1.50
C SER A 514 -1.30 -23.03 0.83
N ASN A 515 -2.33 -22.44 0.22
CA ASN A 515 -3.40 -23.15 -0.48
C ASN A 515 -3.15 -23.28 -2.01
N LYS A 516 -1.91 -22.98 -2.45
CA LYS A 516 -1.38 -23.22 -3.80
C LYS A 516 -0.38 -24.37 -3.75
#